data_AF-A0A7X6P5B4-F1
#
_entry.id   AF-A0A7X6P5B4-F1
#
_cell.length_a   1.000
_cell.length_b   1.000
_cell.length_c   1.000
_cell.angle_alpha   90.00
_cell.angle_beta   90.00
_cell.angle_gamma   90.00
#
_symmetry.space_group_name_H-M   'P 1'
#
loop_
_entity.id
_entity.type
_entity.pdbx_description
1 polymer ?
#
loop_
_entity_poly.entity_id
_entity_poly.type
_entity_poly.pdbx_seq_one_letter_code
_entity_poly.pdbx_strand_id
1 'polypeptide(L)'
;MIVTMFVVLALPVMAVFSLGMPTLSWLANAPDAKAAETMGFYMGPPMLDNTYAWGNCTWWSYAMRKWAGSPIPTTWGNANTWDDYAKRDGYVVNNTPAVGAVFQTDVGKYGHVAYVIGVNDTTGEWKISEMNTPTINVVSTRTFSKEAAENYNFIHSKIGDDVWVPNPLSPTPPYSIGQ
;
A
#
# COMPACT_ATOMS: atom_id res chain seq x y z
N MET A 1 30.97 38.79 14.12
CA MET A 1 29.55 38.74 13.69
C MET A 1 29.34 37.35 13.09
N ILE A 2 28.67 36.46 13.83
CA ILE A 2 28.46 35.07 13.44
C ILE A 2 27.42 35.06 12.31
N VAL A 3 27.80 34.57 11.13
CA VAL A 3 26.89 34.38 10.00
C VAL A 3 26.13 33.09 10.26
N THR A 4 24.90 33.22 10.74
CA THR A 4 23.97 32.11 10.91
C THR A 4 23.52 31.65 9.51
N MET A 5 24.09 30.56 9.01
CA MET A 5 23.55 29.88 7.82
C MET A 5 22.18 29.30 8.17
N PHE A 6 21.11 29.91 7.67
CA PHE A 6 19.82 29.25 7.56
C PHE A 6 19.94 28.11 6.55
N VAL A 7 20.07 26.89 7.05
CA VAL A 7 19.85 25.69 6.25
C VAL A 7 18.36 25.61 5.98
N VAL A 8 17.96 26.12 4.82
CA VAL A 8 16.61 25.89 4.27
C VAL A 8 16.56 24.40 3.92
N LEU A 9 15.98 23.60 4.82
CA LEU A 9 15.53 22.24 4.54
C LEU A 9 14.42 22.32 3.49
N ALA A 10 14.80 22.37 2.22
CA ALA A 10 13.88 22.18 1.11
C ALA A 10 13.52 20.69 1.07
N LEU A 11 12.63 20.26 1.95
CA LEU A 11 11.72 19.19 1.60
C LEU A 11 11.09 19.60 0.27
N PRO A 12 11.09 18.74 -0.77
CA PRO A 12 10.49 19.11 -2.04
C PRO A 12 9.05 19.55 -1.75
N VAL A 13 8.76 20.82 -2.01
CA VAL A 13 7.49 21.50 -1.70
C VAL A 13 6.28 20.71 -2.26
N MET A 14 6.51 19.84 -3.22
CA MET A 14 5.54 18.91 -3.80
C MET A 14 5.02 17.84 -2.82
N ALA A 15 5.79 17.46 -1.80
CA ALA A 15 5.40 16.45 -0.83
C ALA A 15 4.48 17.00 0.27
N VAL A 16 4.41 18.32 0.47
CA VAL A 16 3.72 18.95 1.61
C VAL A 16 2.20 19.10 1.38
N PHE A 17 1.76 19.19 0.12
CA PHE A 17 0.34 19.41 -0.21
C PHE A 17 -0.53 18.14 -0.17
N SER A 18 0.07 16.95 -0.11
CA SER A 18 -0.66 15.67 -0.03
C SER A 18 -0.71 15.08 1.37
N LEU A 19 -0.17 15.79 2.36
CA LEU A 19 -0.01 15.27 3.72
C LEU A 19 -1.29 15.47 4.53
N GLY A 20 -1.82 14.38 5.08
CA GLY A 20 -2.88 14.47 6.08
C GLY A 20 -2.39 15.24 7.32
N MET A 21 -3.31 15.84 8.08
CA MET A 21 -3.03 16.53 9.35
C MET A 21 -2.12 15.74 10.31
N PRO A 22 -2.20 14.40 10.42
CA PRO A 22 -1.25 13.63 11.24
C PRO A 22 0.20 13.71 10.74
N THR A 23 0.42 13.73 9.42
CA THR A 23 1.76 13.82 8.82
C THR A 23 2.35 15.21 8.96
N LEU A 24 1.51 16.26 8.90
CA LEU A 24 1.93 17.64 9.18
C LEU A 24 2.32 17.84 10.65
N SER A 25 1.52 17.31 11.58
CA SER A 25 1.83 17.37 13.02
C SER A 25 3.11 16.63 13.39
N TRP A 26 3.48 15.61 12.62
CA TRP A 26 4.70 14.84 12.85
C TRP A 26 5.93 15.47 12.18
N LEU A 27 5.82 16.02 10.97
CA LEU A 27 6.90 16.81 10.34
C LEU A 27 7.35 17.97 11.22
N ALA A 28 6.42 18.58 11.94
CA ALA A 28 6.73 19.62 12.93
C ALA A 28 7.60 19.10 14.10
N ASN A 29 7.63 17.79 14.34
CA ASN A 29 8.32 17.12 15.45
C ASN A 29 9.44 16.15 15.02
N ALA A 30 9.67 15.93 13.72
CA ALA A 30 10.71 15.05 13.22
C ALA A 30 12.09 15.72 13.32
N PRO A 31 13.14 15.01 13.77
CA PRO A 31 14.45 15.63 14.04
C PRO A 31 15.18 16.09 12.77
N ASP A 32 14.96 15.44 11.62
CA ASP A 32 15.35 15.93 10.29
C ASP A 32 14.57 15.24 9.14
N ALA A 33 14.69 15.79 7.92
CA ALA A 33 14.06 15.28 6.70
C ALA A 33 14.53 13.87 6.30
N LYS A 34 15.74 13.48 6.68
CA LYS A 34 16.33 12.19 6.32
C LYS A 34 15.74 11.07 7.17
N ALA A 35 15.36 11.36 8.41
CA ALA A 35 14.60 10.45 9.27
C ALA A 35 13.15 10.24 8.78
N ALA A 36 12.54 11.24 8.14
CA ALA A 36 11.23 11.09 7.50
C ALA A 36 11.26 10.18 6.28
N GLU A 37 12.34 10.23 5.52
CA GLU A 37 12.53 9.36 4.36
C GLU A 37 12.73 7.90 4.77
N THR A 38 13.35 7.58 5.92
CA THR A 38 13.65 6.19 6.31
C THR A 38 12.48 5.41 6.90
N MET A 39 11.43 6.07 7.40
CA MET A 39 10.33 5.44 8.17
C MET A 39 9.21 4.82 7.33
N GLY A 40 9.32 4.89 6.01
CA GLY A 40 8.39 4.25 5.07
C GLY A 40 7.08 4.96 4.80
N PHE A 41 7.06 6.28 4.96
CA PHE A 41 5.97 7.09 4.42
C PHE A 41 5.98 7.05 2.88
N TYR A 42 4.78 7.03 2.30
CA TYR A 42 4.64 7.33 0.89
C TYR A 42 4.80 8.85 0.65
N MET A 43 5.78 9.22 -0.17
CA MET A 43 6.15 10.62 -0.47
C MET A 43 5.89 11.01 -1.94
N GLY A 44 5.13 10.18 -2.67
CA GLY A 44 4.79 10.46 -4.06
C GLY A 44 3.65 11.46 -4.24
N PRO A 45 3.38 11.88 -5.49
CA PRO A 45 2.33 12.84 -5.79
C PRO A 45 0.93 12.31 -5.41
N PRO A 46 -0.05 13.21 -5.19
CA PRO A 46 -1.43 12.77 -4.96
C PRO A 46 -1.95 12.00 -6.18
N MET A 47 -2.61 10.86 -5.92
CA MET A 47 -3.37 10.15 -6.94
C MET A 47 -4.81 10.65 -6.95
N LEU A 48 -5.08 11.65 -7.79
CA LEU A 48 -6.37 12.33 -7.87
C LEU A 48 -7.55 11.40 -8.22
N ASP A 49 -7.28 10.28 -8.86
CA ASP A 49 -8.27 9.27 -9.22
C ASP A 49 -8.51 8.23 -8.11
N ASN A 50 -7.67 8.18 -7.08
CA ASN A 50 -7.84 7.27 -5.96
C ASN A 50 -8.78 7.89 -4.93
N THR A 51 -10.02 7.39 -4.85
CA THR A 51 -11.02 7.90 -3.92
C THR A 51 -10.95 7.26 -2.52
N TYR A 52 -10.06 6.27 -2.32
CA TYR A 52 -9.80 5.78 -0.98
C TYR A 52 -9.07 6.87 -0.17
N ALA A 53 -9.22 6.89 1.14
CA ALA A 53 -8.59 7.93 1.96
C ALA A 53 -7.08 7.66 2.09
N TRP A 54 -6.27 8.67 1.73
CA TRP A 54 -4.80 8.62 1.84
C TRP A 54 -4.36 8.17 3.23
N GLY A 55 -3.32 7.35 3.30
CA GLY A 55 -2.82 6.82 4.56
C GLY A 55 -3.42 5.49 4.99
N ASN A 56 -4.49 5.01 4.33
CA ASN A 56 -5.13 3.73 4.64
C ASN A 56 -4.63 2.57 3.76
N CYS A 57 -4.86 1.35 4.27
CA CYS A 57 -4.55 0.11 3.58
C CYS A 57 -5.22 -0.02 2.19
N THR A 58 -6.46 0.48 2.07
CA THR A 58 -7.23 0.52 0.81
C THR A 58 -6.60 1.44 -0.23
N TRP A 59 -6.18 2.64 0.19
CA TRP A 59 -5.48 3.60 -0.68
C TRP A 59 -4.18 3.01 -1.21
N TRP A 60 -3.40 2.38 -0.33
CA TRP A 60 -2.13 1.76 -0.68
C TRP A 60 -2.29 0.58 -1.66
N SER A 61 -3.24 -0.31 -1.38
CA SER A 61 -3.49 -1.48 -2.23
C SER A 61 -4.00 -1.08 -3.63
N TYR A 62 -4.86 -0.06 -3.72
CA TYR A 62 -5.26 0.54 -5.00
C TYR A 62 -4.04 1.10 -5.76
N ALA A 63 -3.17 1.85 -5.07
CA ALA A 63 -1.98 2.45 -5.66
C ALA A 63 -1.10 1.41 -6.33
N MET A 64 -0.79 0.35 -5.57
CA MET A 64 0.08 -0.75 -6.02
C MET A 64 -0.53 -1.49 -7.22
N ARG A 65 -1.83 -1.79 -7.19
CA ARG A 65 -2.56 -2.37 -8.32
C ARG A 65 -2.51 -1.48 -9.57
N LYS A 66 -2.69 -0.18 -9.39
CA LYS A 66 -2.61 0.79 -10.49
C LYS A 66 -1.19 0.87 -11.08
N TRP A 67 -0.16 1.00 -10.25
CA TRP A 67 1.24 1.07 -10.72
C TRP A 67 1.70 -0.22 -11.39
N ALA A 68 1.21 -1.36 -10.91
CA ALA A 68 1.49 -2.65 -11.52
C ALA A 68 0.74 -2.88 -12.85
N GLY A 69 -0.18 -1.98 -13.23
CA GLY A 69 -0.93 -2.07 -14.49
C GLY A 69 -2.19 -2.94 -14.43
N SER A 70 -2.70 -3.26 -13.24
CA SER A 70 -3.99 -3.95 -13.07
C SER A 70 -4.88 -3.19 -12.09
N PRO A 71 -5.39 -2.01 -12.49
CA PRO A 71 -6.20 -1.19 -11.63
C PRO A 71 -7.48 -1.92 -11.20
N ILE A 72 -7.92 -1.61 -9.99
CA ILE A 72 -9.22 -2.02 -9.43
C ILE A 72 -10.13 -0.80 -9.37
N PRO A 73 -11.46 -0.95 -9.28
CA PRO A 73 -12.35 0.19 -9.13
C PRO A 73 -12.20 0.84 -7.75
N THR A 74 -12.70 2.06 -7.65
CA THR A 74 -12.64 2.90 -6.45
C THR A 74 -13.90 2.78 -5.57
N THR A 75 -14.79 1.85 -5.91
CA THR A 75 -16.15 1.73 -5.36
C THR A 75 -16.32 0.59 -4.37
N TRP A 76 -15.23 -0.09 -3.95
CA TRP A 76 -15.32 -1.23 -3.04
C TRP A 76 -15.38 -0.85 -1.57
N GLY A 77 -15.23 0.43 -1.22
CA GLY A 77 -15.40 0.92 0.16
C GLY A 77 -14.29 0.47 1.12
N ASN A 78 -14.68 0.00 2.30
CA ASN A 78 -13.75 -0.45 3.34
C ASN A 78 -13.13 -1.81 2.98
N ALA A 79 -12.01 -2.16 3.60
CA ALA A 79 -11.29 -3.39 3.28
C ALA A 79 -12.13 -4.67 3.48
N ASN A 80 -13.00 -4.70 4.49
CA ASN A 80 -13.94 -5.80 4.76
C ASN A 80 -15.11 -5.93 3.77
N THR A 81 -15.17 -5.09 2.73
CA THR A 81 -16.17 -5.22 1.66
C THR A 81 -15.55 -5.51 0.30
N TRP A 82 -14.22 -5.56 0.21
CA TRP A 82 -13.52 -5.71 -1.06
C TRP A 82 -13.72 -7.07 -1.70
N ASP A 83 -13.78 -8.16 -0.94
CA ASP A 83 -13.95 -9.50 -1.51
C ASP A 83 -15.35 -9.67 -2.13
N ASP A 84 -16.40 -9.19 -1.46
CA ASP A 84 -17.78 -9.22 -1.93
C ASP A 84 -17.98 -8.38 -3.19
N TYR A 85 -17.48 -7.14 -3.19
CA TYR A 85 -17.58 -6.28 -4.36
C TYR A 85 -16.68 -6.73 -5.51
N ALA A 86 -15.50 -7.29 -5.22
CA ALA A 86 -14.64 -7.88 -6.24
C ALA A 86 -15.35 -9.05 -6.94
N LYS A 87 -15.96 -9.98 -6.18
CA LYS A 87 -16.76 -11.07 -6.76
C LYS A 87 -17.89 -10.51 -7.64
N ARG A 88 -18.63 -9.52 -7.15
CA ARG A 88 -19.72 -8.88 -7.90
C ARG A 88 -19.24 -8.23 -9.20
N ASP A 89 -18.07 -7.59 -9.17
CA ASP A 89 -17.48 -6.90 -10.32
C ASP A 89 -16.68 -7.86 -11.24
N GLY A 90 -16.77 -9.17 -10.99
CA GLY A 90 -16.25 -10.22 -11.85
C GLY A 90 -14.78 -10.58 -11.62
N TYR A 91 -14.22 -10.28 -10.45
CA TYR A 91 -12.86 -10.69 -10.10
C TYR A 91 -12.82 -12.10 -9.52
N VAL A 92 -11.74 -12.82 -9.79
CA VAL A 92 -11.44 -14.09 -9.12
C VAL A 92 -11.06 -13.78 -7.67
N VAL A 93 -11.79 -14.38 -6.74
CA VAL A 93 -11.51 -14.31 -5.31
C VAL A 93 -11.40 -15.72 -4.76
N ASN A 94 -10.25 -16.06 -4.16
CA ASN A 94 -9.97 -17.37 -3.61
C ASN A 94 -8.97 -17.26 -2.44
N ASN A 95 -8.45 -18.40 -1.95
CA ASN A 95 -7.50 -18.46 -0.84
C ASN A 95 -6.06 -18.76 -1.31
N THR A 96 -5.73 -18.45 -2.56
CA THR A 96 -4.40 -18.71 -3.13
C THR A 96 -3.62 -17.41 -3.29
N PRO A 97 -2.46 -17.25 -2.63
CA PRO A 97 -1.64 -16.06 -2.80
C PRO A 97 -1.00 -16.08 -4.19
N ALA A 98 -1.01 -14.93 -4.85
CA ALA A 98 -0.29 -14.72 -6.11
C ALA A 98 0.32 -13.33 -6.11
N VAL A 99 1.49 -13.17 -6.74
CA VAL A 99 2.12 -11.85 -6.86
C VAL A 99 1.17 -10.89 -7.56
N GLY A 100 0.93 -9.76 -6.89
CA GLY A 100 0.03 -8.70 -7.27
C GLY A 100 -1.45 -8.93 -7.01
N ALA A 101 -1.85 -10.07 -6.47
CA ALA A 101 -3.16 -10.20 -5.85
C ALA A 101 -3.29 -9.23 -4.66
N VAL A 102 -4.52 -8.86 -4.33
CA VAL A 102 -4.81 -8.14 -3.08
C VAL A 102 -5.15 -9.15 -2.00
N PHE A 103 -4.31 -9.25 -0.98
CA PHE A 103 -4.67 -9.88 0.29
C PHE A 103 -5.84 -9.12 0.92
N GLN A 104 -6.83 -9.83 1.45
CA GLN A 104 -8.01 -9.25 2.08
C GLN A 104 -8.44 -10.08 3.30
N THR A 105 -8.91 -9.38 4.33
CA THR A 105 -9.57 -9.98 5.49
C THR A 105 -10.63 -9.05 6.07
N ASP A 106 -11.70 -9.63 6.61
CA ASP A 106 -12.75 -8.90 7.34
C ASP A 106 -12.41 -8.67 8.81
N VAL A 107 -11.27 -9.18 9.28
CA VAL A 107 -10.85 -9.04 10.68
C VAL A 107 -10.67 -7.56 11.04
N GLY A 108 -11.32 -7.14 12.11
CA GLY A 108 -11.33 -5.76 12.58
C GLY A 108 -12.51 -4.94 12.03
N LYS A 109 -12.76 -3.76 12.59
CA LYS A 109 -13.96 -2.95 12.28
C LYS A 109 -14.13 -2.63 10.79
N TYR A 110 -13.02 -2.43 10.07
CA TYR A 110 -13.01 -2.05 8.66
C TYR A 110 -12.33 -3.09 7.76
N GLY A 111 -11.92 -4.23 8.32
CA GLY A 111 -11.06 -5.21 7.64
C GLY A 111 -9.64 -4.71 7.39
N HIS A 112 -8.88 -5.47 6.61
CA HIS A 112 -7.56 -5.08 6.13
C HIS A 112 -7.28 -5.60 4.71
N VAL A 113 -6.60 -4.79 3.91
CA VAL A 113 -6.14 -5.17 2.56
C VAL A 113 -4.68 -4.80 2.35
N ALA A 114 -3.98 -5.61 1.59
CA ALA A 114 -2.59 -5.39 1.26
C ALA A 114 -2.25 -5.94 -0.12
N TYR A 115 -1.16 -5.46 -0.72
CA TYR A 115 -0.72 -5.94 -2.03
C TYR A 115 0.33 -7.04 -1.86
N VAL A 116 0.14 -8.20 -2.50
CA VAL A 116 1.12 -9.30 -2.49
C VAL A 116 2.30 -8.92 -3.39
N ILE A 117 3.48 -8.75 -2.82
CA ILE A 117 4.71 -8.38 -3.55
C ILE A 117 5.62 -9.56 -3.85
N GLY A 118 5.36 -10.74 -3.28
CA GLY A 118 6.15 -11.93 -3.55
C GLY A 118 5.47 -13.21 -3.04
N VAL A 119 5.71 -14.31 -3.75
CA VAL A 119 5.41 -15.67 -3.32
C VAL A 119 6.67 -16.49 -3.61
N ASN A 120 7.14 -17.25 -2.64
CA ASN A 120 8.29 -18.12 -2.80
C ASN A 120 7.82 -19.46 -3.38
N ASP A 121 8.23 -19.78 -4.60
CA ASP A 121 7.78 -21.00 -5.29
C ASP A 121 8.27 -22.30 -4.62
N THR A 122 9.34 -22.22 -3.81
CA THR A 122 9.88 -23.38 -3.07
C THR A 122 9.15 -23.59 -1.74
N THR A 123 9.03 -22.54 -0.93
CA THR A 123 8.48 -22.65 0.44
C THR A 123 6.97 -22.41 0.49
N GLY A 124 6.42 -21.68 -0.48
CA GLY A 124 5.03 -21.18 -0.47
C GLY A 124 4.81 -19.99 0.45
N GLU A 125 5.85 -19.47 1.10
CA GLU A 125 5.77 -18.23 1.87
C GLU A 125 5.40 -17.06 0.95
N TRP A 126 4.58 -16.15 1.46
CA TRP A 126 4.12 -15.00 0.69
C TRP A 126 4.33 -13.71 1.47
N LYS A 127 4.61 -12.65 0.73
CA LYS A 127 5.00 -11.35 1.27
C LYS A 127 4.06 -10.27 0.77
N ILE A 128 3.60 -9.42 1.68
CA ILE A 128 2.76 -8.25 1.38
C ILE A 128 3.51 -6.94 1.58
N SER A 129 3.04 -5.91 0.88
CA SER A 129 3.24 -4.51 1.22
C SER A 129 1.91 -3.90 1.65
N GLU A 130 1.91 -3.26 2.83
CA GLU A 130 0.72 -2.75 3.49
C GLU A 130 0.98 -1.34 4.04
N MET A 131 -0.09 -0.59 4.28
CA MET A 131 -0.03 0.73 4.92
C MET A 131 -1.01 0.77 6.09
N ASN A 132 -0.68 1.57 7.11
CA ASN A 132 -1.53 1.79 8.29
C ASN A 132 -1.56 0.61 9.27
N THR A 133 -0.58 -0.29 9.19
CA THR A 133 -0.36 -1.36 10.16
C THR A 133 1.15 -1.63 10.26
N PRO A 134 1.79 -1.48 11.44
CA PRO A 134 1.22 -1.16 12.76
C PRO A 134 1.02 0.36 13.02
N THR A 135 1.57 1.23 12.17
CA THR A 135 1.62 2.68 12.40
C THR A 135 0.88 3.44 11.31
N ILE A 136 0.21 4.54 11.69
CA ILE A 136 -0.55 5.37 10.75
C ILE A 136 0.32 5.94 9.64
N ASN A 137 -0.15 5.85 8.39
CA ASN A 137 0.51 6.38 7.18
C ASN A 137 1.89 5.76 6.83
N VAL A 138 2.31 4.72 7.54
CA VAL A 138 3.57 4.03 7.28
C VAL A 138 3.33 2.82 6.40
N VAL A 139 4.15 2.67 5.35
CA VAL A 139 4.26 1.46 4.55
C VAL A 139 5.20 0.49 5.25
N SER A 140 4.73 -0.74 5.43
CA SER A 140 5.50 -1.85 5.98
C SER A 140 5.39 -3.08 5.07
N THR A 141 6.16 -4.11 5.39
CA THR A 141 6.01 -5.42 4.73
C THR A 141 5.89 -6.52 5.76
N ARG A 142 5.15 -7.57 5.43
CA ARG A 142 5.01 -8.76 6.26
C ARG A 142 5.14 -10.01 5.41
N THR A 143 5.80 -11.01 5.94
CA THR A 143 5.88 -12.35 5.35
C THR A 143 5.03 -13.30 6.18
N PHE A 144 4.33 -14.20 5.50
CA PHE A 144 3.47 -15.21 6.10
C PHE A 144 3.88 -16.60 5.59
N SER A 145 3.57 -17.62 6.39
CA SER A 145 3.72 -19.01 5.94
C SER A 145 2.72 -19.35 4.84
N LYS A 146 2.97 -20.45 4.13
CA LYS A 146 2.07 -20.97 3.10
C LYS A 146 0.66 -21.24 3.66
N GLU A 147 0.59 -21.87 4.84
CA GLU A 147 -0.65 -22.31 5.49
C GLU A 147 -1.52 -21.13 5.92
N ALA A 148 -0.89 -19.98 6.24
CA ALA A 148 -1.62 -18.80 6.64
C ALA A 148 -2.63 -18.33 5.57
N ALA A 149 -2.36 -18.62 4.28
CA ALA A 149 -3.21 -18.22 3.17
C ALA A 149 -4.66 -18.75 3.27
N GLU A 150 -4.87 -19.90 3.90
CA GLU A 150 -6.21 -20.50 4.06
C GLU A 150 -7.18 -19.62 4.87
N ASN A 151 -6.65 -18.69 5.66
CA ASN A 151 -7.44 -17.79 6.52
C ASN A 151 -7.77 -16.45 5.85
N TYR A 152 -7.38 -16.26 4.60
CA TYR A 152 -7.45 -14.96 3.92
C TYR A 152 -8.00 -15.10 2.50
N ASN A 153 -8.60 -14.01 2.02
CA ASN A 153 -9.02 -13.91 0.63
C ASN A 153 -7.91 -13.24 -0.19
N PHE A 154 -7.81 -13.62 -1.45
CA PHE A 154 -6.93 -13.03 -2.45
C PHE A 154 -7.77 -12.64 -3.66
N ILE A 155 -7.73 -11.35 -4.00
CA ILE A 155 -8.43 -10.78 -5.15
C ILE A 155 -7.44 -10.69 -6.31
N HIS A 156 -7.73 -11.37 -7.41
CA HIS A 156 -6.82 -11.57 -8.55
C HIS A 156 -7.21 -10.69 -9.76
N SER A 157 -7.16 -11.25 -10.97
CA SER A 157 -7.66 -10.64 -12.21
C SER A 157 -9.18 -10.82 -12.34
N LYS A 158 -9.77 -10.12 -13.32
CA LYS A 158 -11.14 -10.42 -13.73
C LYS A 158 -11.25 -11.79 -14.39
N ILE A 159 -12.39 -12.42 -14.20
CA ILE A 159 -12.75 -13.68 -14.85
C ILE A 159 -12.79 -13.45 -16.35
N GLY A 160 -12.00 -14.23 -17.09
CA GLY A 160 -11.88 -14.12 -18.55
C GLY A 160 -10.71 -13.27 -19.03
N ASP A 161 -10.05 -12.52 -18.14
CA ASP A 161 -8.76 -11.91 -18.44
C ASP A 161 -7.65 -12.96 -18.32
N ASP A 162 -6.56 -12.78 -19.06
CA ASP A 162 -5.36 -13.60 -18.89
C ASP A 162 -4.83 -13.53 -17.45
N VAL A 163 -4.15 -14.60 -17.00
CA VAL A 163 -3.45 -14.61 -15.72
C VAL A 163 -2.46 -13.46 -15.72
N TRP A 164 -2.72 -12.46 -14.90
CA TRP A 164 -1.99 -11.20 -14.96
C TRP A 164 -0.62 -11.34 -14.31
N VAL A 165 0.40 -10.89 -15.03
CA VAL A 165 1.77 -10.74 -14.53
C VAL A 165 1.96 -9.27 -14.18
N PRO A 166 2.21 -8.93 -12.91
CA PRO A 166 2.43 -7.55 -12.50
C PRO A 166 3.61 -6.91 -13.23
N ASN A 167 3.42 -5.68 -13.71
CA ASN A 167 4.56 -4.89 -14.15
C ASN A 167 5.51 -4.69 -12.96
N PRO A 168 6.84 -4.78 -13.18
CA PRO A 168 7.80 -4.45 -12.15
C PRO A 168 7.49 -3.07 -11.59
N LEU A 169 7.41 -2.96 -10.26
CA LEU A 169 7.25 -1.69 -9.58
C LEU A 169 8.61 -0.95 -9.66
N SER A 170 8.88 -0.34 -10.81
CA SER A 170 10.15 0.33 -11.14
C SER A 170 9.92 1.69 -11.79
N PRO A 171 10.49 2.78 -11.23
CA PRO A 171 11.22 2.81 -9.96
C PRO A 171 10.32 2.36 -8.81
N THR A 172 10.94 1.78 -7.77
CA THR A 172 10.26 1.40 -6.53
C THR A 172 9.35 2.54 -6.14
N PRO A 173 8.06 2.30 -5.83
CA PRO A 173 7.17 3.42 -5.55
C PRO A 173 7.76 4.23 -4.39
N PRO A 174 7.54 5.55 -4.33
CA PRO A 174 8.28 6.47 -3.47
C PRO A 174 7.92 6.30 -1.99
N TYR A 175 8.26 5.15 -1.43
CA TYR A 175 8.19 4.79 -0.03
C TYR A 175 9.50 4.11 0.35
N SER A 176 10.07 4.49 1.49
CA SER A 176 11.06 3.62 2.12
C SER A 176 10.35 2.39 2.69
N ILE A 177 11.06 1.29 2.83
CA ILE A 177 10.58 0.18 3.64
C ILE A 177 11.05 0.56 5.04
N GLY A 178 10.15 1.06 5.90
CA GLY A 178 10.47 1.26 7.30
C GLY A 178 10.90 -0.09 7.87
N GLN A 179 12.19 -0.25 8.18
CA GLN A 179 12.71 -1.42 8.89
C GLN A 179 12.32 -1.34 10.36
#